data_AF-A0A1E2S013-F1
#
_entry.id   AF-A0A1E2S013-F1
#
_cell.length_a   1.000
_cell.length_b   1.000
_cell.length_c   1.000
_cell.angle_alpha   90.00
_cell.angle_beta   90.00
_cell.angle_gamma   90.00
#
_symmetry.space_group_name_H-M   'P 1'
#
loop_
_entity.id
_entity.type
_entity.pdbx_description
1 polymer ?
#
loop_
_entity_poly.entity_id
_entity_poly.type
_entity_poly.pdbx_seq_one_letter_code
_entity_poly.pdbx_strand_id
1 'polypeptide(L)'
;MKTFFAIFALAGGLFVAGAIQPASAAMPLTELGADYTSPVTEAAWQCGPYACYWVPGYTGYVPPHARYWGPPTKPGCYWKYKDRKNKWKLKC
;
A
#
# COMPACT_ATOMS: atom_id res chain seq x y z
N MET A 1 22.39 -3.39 53.11
CA MET A 1 22.28 -2.37 54.17
C MET A 1 23.01 -1.11 53.73
N LYS A 2 22.27 -0.05 53.37
CA LYS A 2 22.60 1.36 53.62
C LYS A 2 21.41 2.22 53.20
N THR A 3 20.87 2.89 54.22
CA THR A 3 19.84 3.93 54.29
C THR A 3 20.05 5.02 53.23
N PHE A 4 19.04 5.73 52.73
CA PHE A 4 18.42 6.88 53.42
C PHE A 4 16.99 7.16 52.93
N PHE A 5 16.11 7.36 53.91
CA PHE A 5 14.80 7.99 53.80
C PHE A 5 14.94 9.47 53.39
N ALA A 6 14.07 9.93 52.48
CA ALA A 6 13.65 11.32 52.43
C ALA A 6 12.22 11.38 51.89
N ILE A 7 11.26 11.49 52.82
CA ILE A 7 9.88 11.87 52.56
C ILE A 7 9.86 13.40 52.51
N PHE A 8 9.35 13.97 51.41
CA PHE A 8 8.79 15.32 51.42
C PHE A 8 7.51 15.31 50.60
N ALA A 9 6.40 15.10 51.29
CA ALA A 9 5.07 15.40 50.79
C ALA A 9 4.87 16.91 50.85
N LEU A 10 4.57 17.54 49.71
CA LEU A 10 3.99 18.88 49.69
C LEU A 10 2.82 18.88 48.70
N ALA A 11 1.63 18.98 49.28
CA ALA A 11 0.35 19.05 48.60
C ALA A 11 0.11 20.48 48.07
N GLY A 12 -0.63 20.54 46.97
CA GLY A 12 -1.49 21.68 46.65
C GLY A 12 -0.91 22.69 45.66
N GLY A 13 -1.60 22.89 44.53
CA GLY A 13 -1.29 23.99 43.64
C GLY A 13 -1.98 23.93 42.28
N LEU A 14 -3.27 24.26 42.29
CA LEU A 14 -4.16 24.73 41.22
C LEU A 14 -3.75 24.62 39.73
N PHE A 15 -4.70 24.09 38.97
CA PHE A 15 -4.94 24.32 37.55
C PHE A 15 -4.73 25.79 37.13
N VAL A 16 -3.89 26.01 36.11
CA VAL A 16 -4.01 27.17 35.21
C VAL A 16 -4.13 26.62 33.79
N ALA A 17 -5.37 26.61 33.28
CA ALA A 17 -5.66 26.44 31.87
C ALA A 17 -5.22 27.71 31.13
N GLY A 18 -3.97 27.71 30.67
CA GLY A 18 -3.45 28.72 29.74
C GLY A 18 -3.89 28.39 28.33
N ALA A 19 -4.93 29.07 27.86
CA ALA A 19 -5.38 29.00 26.50
C ALA A 19 -4.43 29.74 25.53
N ILE A 20 -4.52 29.34 24.26
CA ILE A 20 -4.26 30.10 23.02
C ILE A 20 -2.81 30.15 22.44
N GLN A 21 -2.53 29.16 21.58
CA GLN A 21 -1.90 29.16 20.23
C GLN A 21 -0.54 29.85 19.96
N PRO A 22 0.29 29.23 19.08
CA PRO A 22 0.42 29.83 17.75
C PRO A 22 0.36 28.84 16.58
N ALA A 23 -0.11 29.38 15.47
CA ALA A 23 0.31 29.14 14.09
C ALA A 23 0.45 27.69 13.57
N SER A 24 -0.53 27.33 12.73
CA SER A 24 -0.35 26.64 11.44
C SER A 24 1.02 26.00 11.17
N ALA A 25 1.13 24.71 11.46
CA ALA A 25 1.94 23.80 10.67
C ALA A 25 0.95 22.91 9.91
N ALA A 26 0.80 23.22 8.62
CA ALA A 26 0.07 22.41 7.67
C ALA A 26 0.53 20.94 7.82
N MET A 27 -0.37 20.05 8.24
CA MET A 27 -0.12 18.63 8.04
C MET A 27 -0.32 18.39 6.54
N PRO A 28 0.73 17.99 5.80
CA PRO A 28 0.60 17.77 4.38
C PRO A 28 -0.45 16.68 4.16
N LEU A 29 -1.51 17.05 3.45
CA LEU A 29 -2.37 16.13 2.71
C LEU A 29 -1.48 15.39 1.71
N THR A 30 -0.83 14.31 2.10
CA THR A 30 -0.17 13.41 1.14
C THR A 30 -0.09 11.99 1.69
N GLU A 31 -1.23 11.32 1.69
CA GLU A 31 -1.26 9.98 1.09
C GLU A 31 -2.33 10.00 0.01
N LEU A 32 -2.08 10.78 -1.04
CA LEU A 32 -2.43 10.34 -2.38
C LEU A 32 -1.68 9.02 -2.53
N GLY A 33 -2.38 7.91 -2.27
CA GLY A 33 -1.83 6.56 -2.37
C GLY A 33 -1.04 6.50 -3.65
N ALA A 34 0.26 6.20 -3.52
CA ALA A 34 1.26 6.30 -4.58
C ALA A 34 0.62 5.98 -5.92
N ASP A 35 0.28 7.02 -6.67
CA ASP A 35 -0.06 6.90 -8.07
C ASP A 35 1.24 6.39 -8.67
N TYR A 36 1.31 5.07 -8.88
CA TYR A 36 2.35 4.43 -9.67
C TYR A 36 2.16 4.91 -11.11
N THR A 37 2.44 6.19 -11.33
CA THR A 37 2.71 6.76 -12.64
C THR A 37 4.09 6.22 -13.00
N SER A 38 4.13 4.93 -13.34
CA SER A 38 5.25 4.41 -14.10
C SER A 38 5.29 5.17 -15.41
N PRO A 39 6.48 5.48 -15.96
CA PRO A 39 6.58 5.91 -17.34
C PRO A 39 5.76 4.93 -18.18
N VAL A 40 4.93 5.45 -19.10
CA VAL A 40 4.04 4.65 -19.97
C VAL A 40 4.91 3.71 -20.79
N THR A 41 5.24 2.58 -20.18
CA THR A 41 6.00 1.50 -20.76
C THR A 41 4.93 0.53 -21.22
N GLU A 42 4.94 0.20 -22.49
CA GLU A 42 3.99 -0.74 -23.08
C GLU A 42 4.03 -2.03 -22.25
N ALA A 43 2.98 -2.27 -21.46
CA ALA A 43 2.91 -3.36 -20.50
C ALA A 43 1.75 -4.26 -20.86
N ALA A 44 1.98 -5.56 -20.79
CA ALA A 44 1.01 -6.54 -21.22
C ALA A 44 1.14 -7.84 -20.42
N TRP A 45 0.09 -8.66 -20.54
CA TRP A 45 0.07 -10.00 -19.97
C TRP A 45 0.94 -10.95 -20.77
N GLN A 46 2.05 -11.39 -20.18
CA GLN A 46 2.81 -12.53 -20.69
C GLN A 46 2.13 -13.82 -20.20
N CYS A 47 1.50 -14.55 -21.13
CA CYS A 47 0.72 -15.74 -20.83
C CYS A 47 1.43 -17.03 -21.24
N GLY A 48 1.47 -17.99 -20.31
CA GLY A 48 1.71 -19.40 -20.58
C GLY A 48 0.41 -20.22 -20.56
N PRO A 49 0.49 -21.56 -20.57
CA PRO A 49 -0.69 -22.43 -20.64
C PRO A 49 -1.60 -22.34 -19.41
N TYR A 50 -1.04 -22.03 -18.22
CA TYR A 50 -1.79 -22.06 -16.96
C TYR A 50 -1.68 -20.78 -16.12
N ALA A 51 -0.89 -19.80 -16.56
CA ALA A 51 -0.67 -18.57 -15.83
C ALA A 51 -0.35 -17.41 -16.77
N CYS A 52 -0.74 -16.19 -16.40
CA CYS A 52 -0.33 -14.96 -17.06
C CYS A 52 0.20 -13.96 -16.05
N TYR A 53 1.34 -13.35 -16.35
CA TYR A 53 2.01 -12.37 -15.50
C TYR A 53 2.01 -10.99 -16.16
N TRP A 54 1.87 -9.94 -15.34
CA TRP A 54 1.96 -8.57 -15.83
C TRP A 54 3.43 -8.19 -15.96
N VAL A 55 3.88 -7.96 -17.19
CA VAL A 55 5.28 -7.69 -17.48
C VAL A 55 5.40 -6.31 -18.12
N PRO A 56 6.05 -5.34 -17.44
CA PRO A 56 6.38 -4.06 -18.04
C PRO A 56 7.29 -4.24 -19.25
N GLY A 57 6.99 -3.59 -20.37
CA GLY A 57 7.78 -3.69 -21.60
C GLY A 57 7.54 -4.94 -22.43
N TYR A 58 6.50 -5.73 -22.14
CA TYR A 58 6.23 -6.95 -22.90
C TYR A 58 5.57 -6.65 -24.26
N THR A 59 6.25 -7.02 -25.33
CA THR A 59 5.82 -6.82 -26.74
C THR A 59 5.42 -8.13 -27.44
N GLY A 60 5.39 -9.24 -26.71
CA GLY A 60 5.05 -10.55 -27.27
C GLY A 60 3.55 -10.76 -27.46
N TYR A 61 3.19 -11.95 -27.95
CA TYR A 61 1.79 -12.31 -28.17
C TYR A 61 1.00 -12.31 -26.86
N VAL A 62 -0.16 -11.64 -26.87
CA VAL A 62 -1.17 -11.67 -25.81
C VAL A 62 -2.39 -12.43 -26.31
N PRO A 63 -2.78 -13.52 -25.65
CA PRO A 63 -3.90 -14.34 -26.09
C PRO A 63 -5.23 -13.59 -25.96
N PRO A 64 -6.27 -13.92 -26.77
CA PRO A 64 -7.51 -13.15 -26.85
C PRO A 64 -8.23 -12.98 -25.51
N HIS A 65 -8.18 -13.99 -24.64
CA HIS A 65 -8.81 -13.93 -23.33
C HIS A 65 -8.16 -12.91 -22.39
N ALA A 66 -6.88 -12.57 -22.60
CA ALA A 66 -6.12 -11.64 -21.77
C ALA A 66 -6.01 -10.22 -22.35
N ARG A 67 -6.39 -10.01 -23.63
CA ARG A 67 -6.29 -8.71 -24.31
C ARG A 67 -7.07 -7.58 -23.64
N TYR A 68 -8.18 -7.93 -22.99
CA TYR A 68 -9.06 -6.97 -22.32
C TYR A 68 -8.83 -6.90 -20.81
N TRP A 69 -7.88 -7.67 -20.28
CA TRP A 69 -7.52 -7.58 -18.88
C TRP A 69 -6.65 -6.34 -18.69
N GLY A 70 -7.09 -5.44 -17.82
CA GLY A 70 -6.26 -4.31 -17.40
C GLY A 70 -5.03 -4.74 -16.59
N PRO A 71 -4.20 -3.78 -16.18
CA PRO A 71 -3.12 -4.00 -15.22
C PRO A 71 -3.64 -4.64 -13.93
N PRO A 72 -2.82 -5.44 -13.23
CA PRO A 72 -3.18 -5.99 -11.93
C PRO A 72 -3.38 -4.88 -10.90
N THR A 73 -4.33 -5.07 -9.98
CA THR A 73 -4.61 -4.11 -8.91
C THR A 73 -3.46 -3.97 -7.91
N LYS A 74 -2.63 -4.99 -7.76
CA LYS A 74 -1.44 -4.95 -6.90
C LYS A 74 -0.22 -5.51 -7.65
N PRO A 75 0.98 -5.00 -7.37
CA PRO A 75 2.20 -5.60 -7.91
C PRO A 75 2.33 -7.06 -7.46
N GLY A 76 2.84 -7.91 -8.36
CA GLY A 76 2.99 -9.35 -8.10
C GLY A 76 1.72 -10.18 -8.30
N CYS A 77 0.58 -9.57 -8.61
CA CYS A 77 -0.59 -10.37 -8.98
C CYS A 77 -0.45 -10.97 -10.38
N TYR A 78 -1.01 -12.16 -10.55
CA TYR A 78 -1.01 -12.89 -11.81
C TYR A 78 -2.34 -13.60 -12.04
N TRP A 79 -2.71 -13.85 -13.29
CA TRP A 79 -3.88 -14.67 -13.61
C TRP A 79 -3.48 -16.14 -13.61
N LYS A 80 -4.25 -16.99 -12.93
CA LYS A 80 -4.07 -18.44 -12.95
C LYS A 80 -5.27 -19.11 -13.59
N TYR A 81 -5.01 -20.03 -14.52
CA TYR A 81 -6.05 -20.87 -15.11
C TYR A 81 -6.54 -21.89 -14.07
N LYS A 82 -7.86 -22.08 -14.00
CA LYS A 82 -8.50 -23.10 -13.15
C LYS A 82 -9.20 -24.12 -14.03
N ASP A 83 -8.56 -25.26 -14.25
CA ASP A 83 -9.02 -26.32 -15.15
C ASP A 83 -10.43 -26.82 -14.81
N ARG A 84 -10.75 -27.01 -13.51
CA ARG A 84 -12.07 -27.54 -13.10
C ARG A 84 -13.27 -26.64 -13.42
N LYS A 85 -13.04 -25.37 -13.79
CA LYS A 85 -14.12 -24.42 -14.12
C LYS A 85 -13.89 -23.67 -15.44
N ASN A 86 -12.86 -24.03 -16.21
CA ASN A 86 -12.41 -23.29 -17.41
C ASN A 86 -12.41 -21.77 -17.21
N LYS A 87 -11.89 -21.33 -16.05
CA LYS A 87 -11.95 -19.93 -15.63
C LYS A 87 -10.59 -19.46 -15.17
N TRP A 88 -10.23 -18.24 -15.58
CA TRP A 88 -9.09 -17.52 -15.07
C TRP A 88 -9.45 -16.87 -13.72
N LYS A 89 -8.50 -16.84 -12.79
CA LYS A 89 -8.62 -16.13 -11.52
C LYS A 89 -7.38 -15.31 -11.23
N LEU A 90 -7.56 -14.04 -10.89
CA LEU A 90 -6.49 -13.19 -10.41
C LEU A 90 -6.02 -13.70 -9.04
N LYS A 91 -4.70 -13.83 -8.89
CA LYS A 91 -4.02 -14.25 -7.68
C LYS A 91 -3.06 -13.16 -7.26
N CYS A 92 -3.29 -12.68 -6.05
CA CYS A 92 -2.48 -11.82 -5.21
C CYS A 92 -2.46 -12.53 -3.84
#